data_AF-X1ATH3-F1
#
_entry.id   AF-X1ATH3-F1
#
_cell.length_a   1.000
_cell.length_b   1.000
_cell.length_c   1.000
_cell.angle_alpha   90.00
_cell.angle_beta   90.00
_cell.angle_gamma   90.00
#
_symmetry.space_group_name_H-M   'P 1'
#
loop_
_entity.id
_entity.type
_entity.pdbx_description
1 polymer ?
#
loop_
_entity_poly.entity_id
_entity_poly.type
_entity_poly.pdbx_seq_one_letter_code
_entity_poly.pdbx_strand_id
1 'polypeptide(L)'
;MTEDNNPKWRAARELISQFGLTEWPDYVIKELLIAQGRRLHTPEDYEQLKDDIKTWLKDFPVKAWKLENRNLTLDSFNDWSKKELVRRVGELQQLSQGTLAASDQTLDPARQQRMQDRLKQQGPTQEPIIAFQKPDGLELMEGWHRTQQSLALFPEGYPARIWVGYT
;
A
#
# COMPACT_ATOMS: atom_id res chain seq x y z
N MET A 1 -16.94 17.51 -13.55
CA MET A 1 -17.64 16.55 -12.67
C MET A 1 -17.03 16.69 -11.28
N THR A 2 -17.81 17.13 -10.30
CA THR A 2 -17.38 17.15 -8.90
C THR A 2 -17.32 15.71 -8.36
N GLU A 3 -16.46 15.45 -7.38
CA GLU A 3 -16.30 14.11 -6.77
C GLU A 3 -17.64 13.53 -6.25
N ASP A 4 -18.61 14.38 -5.91
CA ASP A 4 -19.94 14.03 -5.38
C ASP A 4 -20.86 13.26 -6.35
N ASN A 5 -20.60 13.32 -7.67
CA ASN A 5 -21.43 12.66 -8.68
C ASN A 5 -20.86 11.33 -9.19
N ASN A 6 -19.73 10.89 -8.64
CA ASN A 6 -19.15 9.60 -8.99
C ASN A 6 -19.73 8.50 -8.07
N PRO A 7 -20.39 7.46 -8.62
CA PRO A 7 -21.01 6.40 -7.82
C PRO A 7 -20.01 5.66 -6.92
N LYS A 8 -18.74 5.57 -7.31
CA LYS A 8 -17.68 4.96 -6.48
C LYS A 8 -17.41 5.76 -5.21
N TRP A 9 -17.48 7.08 -5.28
CA TRP A 9 -17.31 7.96 -4.13
C TRP A 9 -18.51 7.91 -3.17
N ARG A 10 -19.72 7.69 -3.69
CA ARG A 10 -20.91 7.47 -2.85
C ARG A 10 -20.82 6.15 -2.09
N ALA A 11 -20.46 5.06 -2.78
CA ALA A 11 -20.26 3.76 -2.17
C ALA A 11 -19.18 3.80 -1.08
N ALA A 12 -18.03 4.44 -1.35
CA ALA A 12 -16.99 4.61 -0.35
C ALA A 12 -17.45 5.39 0.89
N ARG A 13 -18.23 6.47 0.71
CA ARG A 13 -18.81 7.24 1.84
C ARG A 13 -19.79 6.44 2.67
N GLU A 14 -20.60 5.60 2.02
CA GLU A 14 -21.50 4.67 2.72
C GLU A 14 -20.70 3.71 3.60
N LEU A 15 -19.63 3.10 3.06
CA LEU A 15 -18.76 2.19 3.82
C LEU A 15 -18.06 2.90 4.98
N ILE A 16 -17.54 4.11 4.77
CA ILE A 16 -16.91 4.91 5.83
C ILE A 16 -17.88 5.13 7.00
N SER A 17 -19.12 5.52 6.69
CA SER A 17 -20.16 5.71 7.69
C SER A 17 -20.56 4.39 8.37
N GLN A 18 -20.81 3.35 7.58
CA GLN A 18 -21.25 2.03 8.05
C GLN A 18 -20.25 1.41 9.03
N PHE A 19 -18.95 1.56 8.77
CA PHE A 19 -17.89 0.96 9.56
C PHE A 19 -17.23 1.93 10.57
N GLY A 20 -17.79 3.13 10.74
CA GLY A 20 -17.28 4.10 11.72
C GLY A 20 -15.86 4.60 11.42
N LEU A 21 -15.49 4.70 10.15
CA LEU A 21 -14.14 5.08 9.71
C LEU A 21 -13.95 6.61 9.60
N THR A 22 -14.87 7.40 10.14
CA THR A 22 -14.86 8.87 10.03
C THR A 22 -13.65 9.52 10.69
N GLU A 23 -13.07 8.86 11.68
CA GLU A 23 -11.88 9.33 12.39
C GLU A 23 -10.57 8.90 11.70
N TRP A 24 -10.64 8.12 10.62
CA TRP A 24 -9.46 7.75 9.85
C TRP A 24 -8.99 8.95 9.00
N PRO A 25 -7.68 9.14 8.83
CA PRO A 25 -7.18 10.22 7.99
C PRO A 25 -7.70 10.12 6.56
N ASP A 26 -8.10 11.25 5.97
CA ASP A 26 -8.59 11.31 4.57
C ASP A 26 -7.67 10.60 3.57
N TYR A 27 -6.35 10.74 3.77
CA TYR A 27 -5.37 10.05 2.93
C TYR A 27 -5.48 8.52 3.03
N VAL A 28 -5.63 7.99 4.24
CA VAL A 28 -5.77 6.55 4.47
C VAL A 28 -7.07 6.06 3.85
N ILE A 29 -8.18 6.78 4.07
CA ILE A 29 -9.47 6.46 3.45
C ILE A 29 -9.33 6.45 1.93
N LYS A 30 -8.69 7.47 1.35
CA LYS A 30 -8.55 7.61 -0.10
C LYS A 30 -7.69 6.53 -0.72
N GLU A 31 -6.55 6.21 -0.15
CA GLU A 31 -5.62 5.25 -0.75
C GLU A 31 -5.98 3.81 -0.39
N LEU A 32 -6.39 3.53 0.85
CA LEU A 32 -6.71 2.17 1.28
C LEU A 32 -8.12 1.74 0.86
N LEU A 33 -9.13 2.59 1.04
CA LEU A 33 -10.53 2.22 0.77
C LEU A 33 -10.95 2.62 -0.63
N ILE A 34 -10.63 3.84 -1.06
CA ILE A 34 -11.11 4.34 -2.35
C ILE A 34 -10.22 3.88 -3.49
N ALA A 35 -8.89 3.74 -3.33
CA ALA A 35 -8.07 3.22 -4.42
C ALA A 35 -8.28 1.72 -4.64
N GLN A 36 -8.45 0.93 -3.57
CA GLN A 36 -8.99 -0.43 -3.70
C GLN A 36 -10.42 -0.38 -4.25
N GLY A 37 -11.24 0.56 -3.77
CA GLY A 37 -12.58 0.85 -4.25
C GLY A 37 -12.67 1.30 -5.72
N ARG A 38 -11.57 1.73 -6.35
CA ARG A 38 -11.55 2.02 -7.80
C ARG A 38 -11.70 0.74 -8.60
N ARG A 39 -11.42 -0.42 -8.00
CA ARG A 39 -11.73 -1.75 -8.53
C ARG A 39 -13.20 -2.16 -8.33
N LEU A 40 -14.05 -1.31 -7.73
CA LEU A 40 -15.50 -1.52 -7.67
C LEU A 40 -16.12 -1.34 -9.06
N HIS A 41 -16.07 -2.40 -9.85
CA HIS A 41 -16.70 -2.46 -11.17
C HIS A 41 -18.03 -3.19 -11.11
N THR A 42 -18.21 -4.08 -10.13
CA THR A 42 -19.40 -4.90 -9.94
C THR A 42 -19.94 -4.84 -8.50
N PRO A 43 -21.19 -5.30 -8.26
CA PRO A 43 -21.72 -5.47 -6.90
C PRO A 43 -20.88 -6.44 -6.04
N GLU A 44 -20.29 -7.47 -6.65
CA GLU A 44 -19.43 -8.42 -5.96
C GLU A 44 -18.16 -7.76 -5.42
N ASP A 45 -17.54 -6.85 -6.18
CA ASP A 45 -16.38 -6.08 -5.70
C ASP A 45 -16.74 -5.25 -4.45
N TYR A 46 -17.98 -4.76 -4.36
CA TYR A 46 -18.46 -3.97 -3.22
C TYR A 46 -18.62 -4.82 -1.96
N GLU A 47 -19.21 -6.01 -2.11
CA GLU A 47 -19.33 -6.94 -0.97
C GLU A 47 -17.96 -7.50 -0.56
N GLN A 48 -17.04 -7.74 -1.50
CA GLN A 48 -15.67 -8.10 -1.16
C GLN A 48 -14.97 -6.99 -0.37
N LEU A 49 -15.08 -5.73 -0.79
CA LEU A 49 -14.50 -4.61 -0.05
C LEU A 49 -15.10 -4.49 1.36
N LYS A 50 -16.41 -4.74 1.53
CA LYS A 50 -17.02 -4.80 2.87
C LYS A 50 -16.40 -5.89 3.73
N ASP A 51 -16.20 -7.07 3.18
CA ASP A 51 -15.64 -8.20 3.92
C ASP A 51 -14.15 -8.00 4.24
N ASP A 52 -13.40 -7.35 3.34
CA ASP A 52 -12.04 -6.90 3.58
C ASP A 52 -12.00 -5.89 4.74
N ILE A 53 -12.88 -4.87 4.73
CA ILE A 53 -12.97 -3.87 5.82
C ILE A 53 -13.31 -4.55 7.15
N LYS A 54 -14.28 -5.47 7.18
CA LYS A 54 -14.62 -6.23 8.40
C LYS A 54 -13.41 -7.01 8.92
N THR A 55 -12.68 -7.66 8.01
CA THR A 55 -11.47 -8.42 8.34
C THR A 55 -10.40 -7.49 8.88
N TRP A 56 -10.18 -6.34 8.25
CA TRP A 56 -9.20 -5.36 8.72
C TRP A 56 -9.57 -4.83 10.10
N LEU A 57 -10.82 -4.43 10.34
CA LEU A 57 -11.24 -3.93 11.65
C LEU A 57 -11.16 -4.98 12.75
N LYS A 58 -11.34 -6.26 12.40
CA LYS A 58 -11.21 -7.39 13.32
C LYS A 58 -9.73 -7.67 13.64
N ASP A 59 -8.90 -7.76 12.62
CA ASP A 59 -7.49 -8.13 12.75
C ASP A 59 -6.63 -6.94 13.23
N PHE A 60 -7.13 -5.72 13.00
CA PHE A 60 -6.51 -4.44 13.33
C PHE A 60 -7.55 -3.51 13.97
N PRO A 61 -7.77 -3.61 15.29
CA PRO A 61 -8.64 -2.69 16.01
C PRO A 61 -7.94 -1.33 16.18
N VAL A 62 -7.74 -0.60 15.08
CA VAL A 62 -7.02 0.67 15.05
C VAL A 62 -7.73 1.71 15.90
N LYS A 63 -7.06 2.18 16.94
CA LYS A 63 -7.51 3.25 17.84
C LYS A 63 -6.96 4.62 17.45
N ALA A 64 -5.81 4.65 16.78
CA ALA A 64 -5.17 5.89 16.38
C ALA A 64 -4.35 5.74 15.11
N TRP A 65 -4.36 6.78 14.29
CA TRP A 65 -3.48 6.90 13.13
C TRP A 65 -2.40 7.94 13.40
N LYS A 66 -1.17 7.65 12.96
CA LYS A 66 -0.07 8.64 12.98
C LYS A 66 0.65 8.65 11.66
N LEU A 67 0.93 9.85 11.16
CA LEU A 67 1.85 10.05 10.05
C LEU A 67 3.26 10.22 10.60
N GLU A 68 4.17 9.37 10.16
CA GLU A 68 5.53 9.31 10.67
C GLU A 68 6.56 9.34 9.54
N ASN A 69 7.75 9.82 9.86
CA ASN A 69 8.94 9.67 9.04
C ASN A 69 9.79 8.57 9.67
N ARG A 70 10.01 7.46 8.96
CA ARG A 70 10.82 6.33 9.45
C ARG A 70 11.87 5.94 8.43
N ASN A 71 13.04 5.50 8.90
CA ASN A 71 13.95 4.73 8.06
C ASN A 71 13.48 3.27 8.07
N LEU A 72 12.92 2.81 6.96
CA LEU A 72 12.34 1.46 6.87
C LEU A 72 13.35 0.48 6.28
N THR A 73 13.49 -0.65 6.94
CA THR A 73 14.24 -1.84 6.49
C THR A 73 13.29 -3.01 6.33
N LEU A 74 13.75 -4.13 5.76
CA LEU A 74 12.96 -5.36 5.74
C LEU A 74 12.50 -5.82 7.13
N ASP A 75 13.31 -5.56 8.18
CA ASP A 75 13.00 -5.91 9.57
C ASP A 75 11.99 -4.97 10.23
N SER A 76 11.60 -3.88 9.56
CA SER A 76 10.52 -3.02 10.03
C SER A 76 9.14 -3.68 9.86
N PHE A 77 9.05 -4.68 8.99
CA PHE A 77 7.82 -5.33 8.59
C PHE A 77 7.62 -6.66 9.31
N ASN A 78 6.35 -7.01 9.54
CA ASN A 78 5.99 -8.30 10.10
C ASN A 78 6.39 -9.47 9.18
N ASP A 79 6.35 -10.69 9.70
CA ASP A 79 6.88 -11.87 8.98
C ASP A 79 6.22 -12.07 7.61
N TRP A 80 4.91 -11.85 7.53
CA TRP A 80 4.17 -11.97 6.27
C TRP A 80 4.60 -10.91 5.26
N SER A 81 4.60 -9.63 5.64
CA SER A 81 4.96 -8.54 4.73
C SER A 81 6.42 -8.62 4.32
N LYS A 82 7.32 -8.97 5.25
CA LYS A 82 8.74 -9.19 4.99
C LYS A 82 8.94 -10.29 3.96
N LYS A 83 8.28 -11.45 4.11
CA LYS A 83 8.37 -12.56 3.16
C LYS A 83 7.91 -12.15 1.76
N GLU A 84 6.81 -11.41 1.68
CA GLU A 84 6.25 -10.95 0.41
C GLU A 84 7.13 -9.88 -0.26
N LEU A 85 7.71 -8.97 0.53
CA LEU A 85 8.67 -7.97 0.04
C LEU A 85 9.95 -8.64 -0.48
N VAL A 86 10.50 -9.63 0.22
CA VAL A 86 11.67 -10.40 -0.26
C VAL A 86 11.38 -11.06 -1.60
N ARG A 87 10.22 -11.72 -1.74
CA ARG A 87 9.78 -12.34 -2.99
C ARG A 87 9.72 -11.31 -4.12
N ARG A 88 9.02 -10.20 -3.91
CA ARG A 88 8.82 -9.15 -4.93
C ARG A 88 10.10 -8.41 -5.30
N VAL A 89 11.00 -8.17 -4.35
CA VAL A 89 12.33 -7.59 -4.62
C VAL A 89 13.14 -8.55 -5.48
N GLY A 90 13.12 -9.85 -5.18
CA GLY A 90 13.78 -10.87 -5.99
C GLY A 90 13.24 -10.92 -7.43
N GLU A 91 11.92 -10.87 -7.59
CA GLU A 91 11.29 -10.80 -8.93
C GLU A 91 11.71 -9.56 -9.70
N LEU A 92 11.78 -8.40 -9.03
CA LEU A 92 12.22 -7.15 -9.66
C LEU A 92 13.67 -7.22 -10.15
N GLN A 93 14.55 -7.86 -9.38
CA GLN A 93 15.95 -8.09 -9.77
C GLN A 93 16.06 -9.04 -10.96
N GLN A 94 15.31 -10.14 -10.96
CA GLN A 94 15.28 -11.10 -12.07
C GLN A 94 14.74 -10.47 -13.36
N LEU A 95 13.72 -9.61 -13.28
CA LEU A 95 13.21 -8.85 -14.42
C LEU A 95 14.27 -7.91 -14.99
N SER A 96 15.00 -7.22 -14.11
CA SER A 96 16.07 -6.30 -14.52
C SER A 96 17.25 -7.02 -15.18
N GLN A 97 17.43 -8.31 -14.86
CA GLN A 97 18.44 -9.20 -15.46
C GLN A 97 17.91 -9.96 -16.69
N GLY A 98 16.63 -9.81 -17.04
CA GLY A 98 16.00 -10.54 -18.14
C GLY A 98 15.80 -12.04 -17.90
N THR A 99 15.91 -12.51 -16.65
CA THR A 99 15.77 -13.93 -16.28
C THR A 99 14.35 -14.33 -15.90
N LEU A 100 13.46 -13.34 -15.73
CA LEU A 100 12.01 -13.55 -15.57
C LEU A 100 11.28 -12.88 -16.74
N ALA A 101 10.34 -13.59 -17.36
CA ALA A 101 9.44 -12.98 -18.34
C ALA A 101 8.39 -12.14 -17.61
N ALA A 102 8.15 -10.91 -18.07
CA ALA A 102 7.08 -10.07 -17.52
C ALA A 102 5.72 -10.73 -17.81
N SER A 103 5.09 -11.28 -16.77
CA SER A 103 3.78 -11.92 -16.88
C SER A 103 2.61 -10.94 -16.75
N ASP A 104 2.88 -9.67 -16.46
CA ASP A 104 1.88 -8.62 -16.24
C ASP A 104 2.41 -7.23 -16.66
N GLN A 105 1.52 -6.31 -17.06
CA GLN A 105 1.82 -4.91 -17.41
C GLN A 105 2.42 -4.12 -16.24
N THR A 106 2.21 -4.55 -14.99
CA THR A 106 2.87 -3.97 -13.81
C THR A 106 4.37 -4.30 -13.73
N LEU A 107 4.82 -5.31 -14.48
CA LEU A 107 6.20 -5.78 -14.56
C LEU A 107 6.90 -5.35 -15.85
N ASP A 108 6.34 -4.38 -16.60
CA ASP A 108 6.98 -3.79 -17.78
C ASP A 108 8.40 -3.30 -17.43
N PRO A 109 9.46 -3.91 -18.01
CA PRO A 109 10.84 -3.54 -17.73
C PRO A 109 11.14 -2.06 -17.98
N ALA A 110 10.51 -1.44 -18.99
CA ALA A 110 10.73 -0.03 -19.30
C ALA A 110 10.14 0.88 -18.22
N ARG A 111 8.95 0.54 -17.69
CA ARG A 111 8.33 1.24 -16.56
C ARG A 111 9.16 1.08 -15.30
N GLN A 112 9.64 -0.12 -15.01
CA GLN A 112 10.48 -0.39 -13.84
C GLN A 112 11.81 0.37 -13.91
N GLN A 113 12.46 0.38 -15.09
CA GLN A 113 13.69 1.15 -15.30
C GLN A 113 13.48 2.65 -15.04
N ARG A 114 12.42 3.25 -15.61
CA ARG A 114 12.09 4.68 -15.37
C ARG A 114 11.84 5.00 -13.90
N MET A 115 11.22 4.08 -13.17
CA MET A 115 10.99 4.23 -11.73
C MET A 115 12.29 4.13 -10.93
N GLN A 116 13.16 3.17 -11.25
CA GLN A 116 14.49 3.07 -10.64
C GLN A 116 15.35 4.30 -10.94
N ASP A 117 15.36 4.78 -12.18
CA ASP A 117 16.12 5.97 -12.57
C ASP A 117 15.64 7.20 -11.79
N ARG A 118 14.32 7.35 -11.62
CA ARG A 118 13.76 8.42 -10.78
C ARG A 118 14.19 8.28 -9.32
N LEU A 119 14.15 7.08 -8.75
CA LEU A 119 14.58 6.84 -7.37
C LEU A 119 16.08 7.14 -7.17
N LYS A 120 16.92 6.81 -8.16
CA LYS A 120 18.36 7.14 -8.14
C LYS A 120 18.60 8.65 -8.23
N GLN A 121 17.79 9.38 -9.00
CA GLN A 121 17.94 10.83 -9.19
C GLN A 121 17.34 11.67 -8.07
N GLN A 122 16.18 11.26 -7.54
CA GLN A 122 15.34 12.08 -6.65
C GLN A 122 15.20 11.48 -5.24
N GLY A 123 15.69 10.27 -5.01
CA GLY A 123 15.48 9.51 -3.78
C GLY A 123 14.07 8.89 -3.69
N PRO A 124 13.74 8.24 -2.56
CA PRO A 124 12.42 7.68 -2.30
C PRO A 124 11.31 8.73 -2.43
N THR A 125 10.15 8.27 -2.92
CA THR A 125 8.97 9.14 -3.05
C THR A 125 8.47 9.63 -1.69
N GLN A 126 8.01 10.88 -1.67
CA GLN A 126 7.42 11.54 -0.50
C GLN A 126 5.94 11.18 -0.28
N GLU A 127 5.37 10.38 -1.19
CA GLU A 127 4.03 9.85 -1.04
C GLU A 127 4.01 8.81 0.08
N PRO A 128 3.15 8.95 1.09
CA PRO A 128 3.11 8.02 2.21
C PRO A 128 2.77 6.57 1.79
N ILE A 129 3.31 5.62 2.53
CA ILE A 129 2.79 4.25 2.55
C ILE A 129 1.81 4.10 3.71
N ILE A 130 1.02 3.03 3.74
CA ILE A 130 0.06 2.75 4.81
C ILE A 130 0.36 1.38 5.39
N ALA A 131 0.46 1.30 6.70
CA ALA A 131 0.64 0.05 7.42
C ALA A 131 -0.19 0.01 8.70
N PHE A 132 -0.45 -1.20 9.17
CA PHE A 132 -0.96 -1.44 10.51
C PHE A 132 0.18 -1.92 11.42
N GLN A 133 0.18 -1.47 12.67
CA GLN A 133 1.11 -1.98 13.68
C GLN A 133 0.61 -3.32 14.21
N LYS A 134 1.44 -4.37 14.09
CA LYS A 134 1.28 -5.67 14.77
C LYS A 134 2.34 -5.87 15.86
N PRO A 135 2.16 -6.86 16.77
CA PRO A 135 3.17 -7.17 17.77
C PRO A 135 4.55 -7.54 17.19
N ASP A 136 4.58 -8.12 16.00
CA ASP A 136 5.77 -8.61 15.30
C ASP A 136 6.31 -7.66 14.22
N GLY A 137 5.68 -6.49 14.02
CA GLY A 137 6.16 -5.48 13.07
C GLY A 137 5.03 -4.76 12.33
N LEU A 138 5.37 -4.05 11.26
CA LEU A 138 4.40 -3.38 10.39
C LEU A 138 3.82 -4.35 9.36
N GLU A 139 2.50 -4.44 9.27
CA GLU A 139 1.84 -5.07 8.13
C GLU A 139 1.56 -4.04 7.04
N LEU A 140 2.18 -4.19 5.88
CA LEU A 140 2.07 -3.24 4.78
C LEU A 140 0.71 -3.40 4.07
N MET A 141 -0.06 -2.33 4.02
CA MET A 141 -1.39 -2.35 3.40
C MET A 141 -1.38 -1.69 2.02
N GLU A 142 -0.75 -0.52 1.91
CA GLU A 142 -0.63 0.21 0.65
C GLU A 142 0.78 0.78 0.42
N GLY A 143 1.14 0.92 -0.86
CA GLY A 143 2.48 1.37 -1.25
C GLY A 143 3.50 0.24 -1.45
N TRP A 144 3.04 -0.98 -1.72
CA TRP A 144 3.88 -2.15 -2.02
C TRP A 144 4.94 -1.88 -3.10
N HIS A 145 4.56 -1.28 -4.23
CA HIS A 145 5.49 -0.97 -5.30
C HIS A 145 6.56 0.06 -4.91
N ARG A 146 6.19 1.06 -4.10
CA ARG A 146 7.13 2.06 -3.59
C ARG A 146 8.14 1.42 -2.64
N THR A 147 7.63 0.56 -1.75
CA THR A 147 8.42 -0.16 -0.75
C THR A 147 9.40 -1.14 -1.41
N GLN A 148 8.92 -2.00 -2.32
CA GLN A 148 9.79 -2.97 -3.00
C GLN A 148 10.89 -2.28 -3.82
N GLN A 149 10.58 -1.19 -4.53
CA GLN A 149 11.57 -0.49 -5.35
C GLN A 149 12.61 0.23 -4.48
N SER A 150 12.17 0.82 -3.36
CA SER A 150 13.08 1.47 -2.43
C SER A 150 14.00 0.46 -1.76
N LEU A 151 13.47 -0.68 -1.29
CA LEU A 151 14.29 -1.75 -0.68
C LEU A 151 15.22 -2.44 -1.68
N ALA A 152 14.83 -2.52 -2.97
CA ALA A 152 15.71 -3.06 -4.00
C ALA A 152 16.94 -2.17 -4.27
N LEU A 153 16.82 -0.85 -4.08
CA LEU A 153 17.91 0.11 -4.26
C LEU A 153 18.66 0.43 -2.96
N PHE A 154 17.97 0.39 -1.83
CA PHE A 154 18.46 0.76 -0.51
C PHE A 154 18.15 -0.36 0.51
N PRO A 155 18.83 -1.51 0.43
CA PRO A 155 18.52 -2.68 1.26
C PRO A 155 18.79 -2.45 2.76
N GLU A 156 19.75 -1.57 3.08
CA GLU A 156 20.06 -1.13 4.46
C GLU A 156 19.01 -0.17 5.05
N GLY A 157 18.05 0.24 4.22
CA GLY A 157 16.90 1.03 4.61
C GLY A 157 16.78 2.34 3.86
N TYR A 158 15.57 2.91 3.87
CA TYR A 158 15.25 4.15 3.18
C TYR A 158 14.30 5.04 4.00
N PRO A 159 14.43 6.38 3.88
CA PRO A 159 13.48 7.29 4.51
C PRO A 159 12.11 7.18 3.84
N ALA A 160 11.08 6.96 4.65
CA ALA A 160 9.70 6.82 4.20
C ALA A 160 8.75 7.66 5.05
N ARG A 161 7.75 8.24 4.39
CA ARG A 161 6.54 8.74 5.05
C ARG A 161 5.56 7.57 5.19
N ILE A 162 4.99 7.38 6.36
CA ILE A 162 4.10 6.26 6.63
C ILE A 162 2.95 6.66 7.54
N TRP A 163 1.73 6.32 7.12
CA TRP A 163 0.59 6.28 8.02
C TRP A 163 0.56 4.93 8.74
N VAL A 164 0.66 4.95 10.06
CA VAL A 164 0.60 3.76 10.90
C VAL A 164 -0.70 3.76 11.71
N GLY A 165 -1.50 2.71 11.54
CA GLY A 165 -2.66 2.43 12.36
C GLY A 165 -2.25 1.63 13.60
N TYR A 166 -2.40 2.24 14.78
CA TYR A 166 -2.09 1.66 16.07
C TYR A 166 -3.33 1.13 16.77
N THR A 167 -3.21 -0.06 17.34
CA THR A 167 -4.21 -0.70 18.21
C THR A 167 -4.10 -0.25 19.66
#